data_AF-A0A3M0WPB3-F1
#
_entry.id   AF-A0A3M0WPB3-F1
#
_cell.length_a   1.000
_cell.length_b   1.000
_cell.length_c   1.000
_cell.angle_alpha   90.00
_cell.angle_beta   90.00
_cell.angle_gamma   90.00
#
_symmetry.space_group_name_H-M   'P 1'
#
loop_
_entity.id
_entity.type
_entity.pdbx_description
1 polymer ?
#
loop_
_entity_poly.entity_id
_entity_poly.type
_entity_poly.pdbx_seq_one_letter_code
_entity_poly.pdbx_strand_id
1 'polypeptide(L)'
;MMKKYLLIFLIPFVLTAQDFSGIRIYINPGHGGHDSDDRYIPATGFWESESNLEKGLYLYEMLKSMGATVKISRTTNTTADDLPLSVIDADANNFDADFFHSIHSNGFQGNSNYTVIFYKEVNGSAQFPQALQMSNIMKTKVYQANRTTASYSRGDYSFLGFNLGVLRTLNMPGTLSEGSFHDYIPESWRLMNSSYRKHEAWAILRSLVDYFGLAPSTKGIVAGILRNPLETVDYFYLSGTDDSKKPINNTVVTLLPDHIQFFGDDKNNGFYFFDSLAPGNYKLIIEAENFLPDTFNVSVEGNRTNFYDRYLELVPNLNTPTVTSSSPGNGEQNVSLKSAITINFDIRMDRTSTRNA
;
A
#
# COMPACT_ATOMS: atom_id res chain seq x y z
N MET A 1 37.93 -49.39 -22.16
CA MET A 1 36.90 -48.50 -21.60
C MET A 1 37.49 -47.10 -21.45
N MET A 2 37.06 -46.12 -22.25
CA MET A 2 37.51 -44.73 -22.12
C MET A 2 36.69 -44.03 -21.03
N LYS A 3 37.34 -43.58 -19.96
CA LYS A 3 36.73 -42.70 -18.95
C LYS A 3 36.62 -41.29 -19.53
N LYS A 4 35.39 -40.83 -19.78
CA LYS A 4 35.11 -39.42 -20.06
C LYS A 4 35.03 -38.68 -18.72
N TYR A 5 35.90 -37.70 -18.51
CA TYR A 5 35.81 -36.77 -17.39
C TYR A 5 34.98 -35.56 -17.85
N LEU A 6 33.85 -35.32 -17.18
CA LEU A 6 33.03 -34.14 -17.38
C LEU A 6 33.64 -33.00 -16.55
N LEU A 7 34.31 -32.04 -17.19
CA LEU A 7 34.67 -30.78 -16.54
C LEU A 7 33.42 -29.90 -16.45
N ILE A 8 32.93 -29.69 -15.22
CA ILE A 8 31.91 -28.70 -14.91
C ILE A 8 32.65 -27.38 -14.69
N PHE A 9 32.51 -26.44 -15.63
CA PHE A 9 32.91 -25.05 -15.41
C PHE A 9 31.86 -24.38 -14.54
N LEU A 10 32.18 -24.16 -13.26
CA LEU A 10 31.46 -23.18 -12.44
C LEU A 10 31.88 -21.79 -12.90
N ILE A 11 31.00 -21.12 -13.64
CA ILE A 11 31.12 -19.68 -13.87
C ILE A 11 30.66 -19.00 -12.56
N PRO A 12 31.52 -18.26 -11.86
CA PRO A 12 31.08 -17.51 -10.68
C PRO A 12 30.18 -16.37 -11.17
N PHE A 13 28.88 -16.46 -10.88
CA PHE A 13 28.01 -15.29 -10.94
C PHE A 13 28.48 -14.34 -9.84
N VAL A 14 29.16 -13.27 -10.23
CA VAL A 14 29.40 -12.14 -9.36
C VAL A 14 28.05 -11.43 -9.21
N LEU A 15 27.31 -11.76 -8.15
CA LEU A 15 26.18 -10.95 -7.72
C LEU A 15 26.75 -9.58 -7.34
N THR A 16 26.55 -8.58 -8.19
CA THR A 16 26.77 -7.19 -7.81
C THR A 16 25.82 -6.87 -6.66
N ALA A 17 26.26 -6.08 -5.68
CA ALA A 17 25.36 -5.62 -4.63
C ALA A 17 24.26 -4.72 -5.23
N GLN A 18 23.20 -4.45 -4.47
CA GLN A 18 22.27 -3.36 -4.81
C GLN A 18 23.03 -2.04 -4.75
N ASP A 19 23.55 -1.64 -5.90
CA ASP A 19 24.43 -0.48 -6.03
C ASP A 19 23.95 0.39 -7.20
N PHE A 20 23.41 1.56 -6.85
CA PHE A 20 22.98 2.60 -7.76
C PHE A 20 24.08 3.64 -8.02
N SER A 21 25.34 3.37 -7.64
CA SER A 21 26.46 4.28 -7.90
C SER A 21 26.52 4.69 -9.37
N GLY A 22 26.57 5.99 -9.60
CA GLY A 22 26.57 6.58 -10.95
C GLY A 22 25.19 6.74 -11.59
N ILE A 23 24.11 6.30 -10.94
CA ILE A 23 22.73 6.49 -11.39
C ILE A 23 22.11 7.71 -10.71
N ARG A 24 21.53 8.61 -11.50
CA ARG A 24 20.80 9.80 -11.06
C ARG A 24 19.30 9.59 -11.16
N ILE A 25 18.61 9.65 -10.02
CA ILE A 25 17.16 9.51 -9.96
C ILE A 25 16.54 10.83 -9.50
N TYR A 26 15.55 11.31 -10.24
CA TYR A 26 14.73 12.43 -9.83
C TYR A 26 13.37 11.93 -9.33
N ILE A 27 12.99 12.32 -8.12
CA ILE A 27 11.72 11.96 -7.49
C ILE A 27 10.85 13.22 -7.40
N ASN A 28 9.59 13.12 -7.83
CA ASN A 28 8.61 14.17 -7.64
C ASN A 28 7.42 13.65 -6.82
N PRO A 29 7.33 13.99 -5.53
CA PRO A 29 6.09 13.87 -4.79
C PRO A 29 5.07 14.86 -5.35
N GLY A 30 3.96 14.37 -5.92
CA GLY A 30 2.92 15.20 -6.50
C GLY A 30 2.24 16.12 -5.49
N HIS A 31 1.72 17.27 -5.95
CA HIS A 31 1.01 18.30 -5.18
C HIS A 31 1.84 18.96 -4.07
N GLY A 32 1.26 19.91 -3.33
CA GLY A 32 1.82 20.47 -2.09
C GLY A 32 0.86 21.40 -1.36
N GLY A 33 1.04 21.56 -0.05
CA GLY A 33 0.55 22.73 0.67
C GLY A 33 -0.92 22.76 1.12
N HIS A 34 -1.68 21.66 0.98
CA HIS A 34 -3.08 21.57 1.42
C HIS A 34 -3.98 22.70 0.86
N ASP A 35 -3.67 23.17 -0.34
CA ASP A 35 -4.45 24.20 -1.01
C ASP A 35 -5.52 23.59 -1.93
N SER A 36 -6.14 24.43 -2.76
CA SER A 36 -7.23 23.99 -3.65
C SER A 36 -6.79 23.00 -4.72
N ASP A 37 -5.49 22.90 -5.01
CA ASP A 37 -4.94 22.02 -6.03
C ASP A 37 -4.49 20.66 -5.48
N ASP A 38 -4.70 20.40 -4.18
CA ASP A 38 -4.47 19.12 -3.50
C ASP A 38 -5.77 18.29 -3.33
N ARG A 39 -5.68 17.05 -2.82
CA ARG A 39 -6.82 16.13 -2.66
C ARG A 39 -7.05 15.76 -1.21
N TYR A 40 -8.02 16.44 -0.60
CA TYR A 40 -8.49 16.14 0.75
C TYR A 40 -9.65 15.14 0.74
N ILE A 41 -9.60 14.16 1.64
CA ILE A 41 -10.69 13.20 1.87
C ILE A 41 -11.28 13.44 3.27
N PRO A 42 -12.45 14.09 3.37
CA PRO A 42 -13.05 14.45 4.66
C PRO A 42 -13.32 13.26 5.58
N ALA A 43 -13.61 12.09 5.01
CA ALA A 43 -13.93 10.89 5.78
C ALA A 43 -12.75 10.37 6.61
N THR A 44 -11.52 10.60 6.15
CA THR A 44 -10.30 10.02 6.73
C THR A 44 -9.29 11.05 7.21
N GLY A 45 -9.43 12.31 6.79
CA GLY A 45 -8.43 13.35 7.01
C GLY A 45 -7.22 13.24 6.06
N PHE A 46 -7.31 12.39 5.03
CA PHE A 46 -6.22 12.15 4.09
C PHE A 46 -5.99 13.35 3.18
N TRP A 47 -4.71 13.67 2.97
CA TRP A 47 -4.24 14.55 1.91
C TRP A 47 -3.30 13.79 0.98
N GLU A 48 -3.51 13.91 -0.32
CA GLU A 48 -2.66 13.26 -1.31
C GLU A 48 -1.21 13.76 -1.21
N SER A 49 -0.99 15.06 -1.08
CA SER A 49 0.35 15.65 -0.98
C SER A 49 1.17 15.08 0.19
N GLU A 50 0.57 14.81 1.35
CA GLU A 50 1.22 14.19 2.52
C GLU A 50 1.67 12.77 2.21
N SER A 51 0.78 11.98 1.60
CA SER A 51 1.06 10.61 1.20
C SER A 51 2.18 10.53 0.18
N ASN A 52 2.10 11.35 -0.87
CA ASN A 52 3.09 11.40 -1.92
C ASN A 52 4.45 11.83 -1.37
N LEU A 53 4.49 12.83 -0.49
CA LEU A 53 5.71 13.30 0.16
C LEU A 53 6.39 12.19 0.93
N GLU A 54 5.66 11.53 1.81
CA GLU A 54 6.22 10.52 2.69
C GLU A 54 6.72 9.30 1.90
N LYS A 55 5.98 8.84 0.88
CA LYS A 55 6.44 7.82 -0.07
C LYS A 55 7.74 8.25 -0.76
N GLY A 56 7.80 9.49 -1.24
CA GLY A 56 8.97 10.04 -1.92
C GLY A 56 10.19 10.17 -1.01
N LEU A 57 10.02 10.58 0.25
CA LEU A 57 11.09 10.68 1.23
C LEU A 57 11.64 9.29 1.60
N TYR A 58 10.78 8.29 1.80
CA TYR A 58 11.23 6.91 2.00
C TYR A 58 12.03 6.40 0.79
N LEU A 59 11.54 6.64 -0.43
CA LEU A 59 12.24 6.25 -1.65
C LEU A 59 13.60 6.96 -1.79
N TYR A 60 13.64 8.25 -1.49
CA TYR A 60 14.85 9.08 -1.52
C TYR A 60 15.95 8.51 -0.61
N GLU A 61 15.61 8.23 0.65
CA GLU A 61 16.56 7.69 1.61
C GLU A 61 17.03 6.27 1.23
N MET A 62 16.11 5.42 0.76
CA MET A 62 16.48 4.07 0.31
C MET A 62 17.45 4.12 -0.89
N LEU A 63 17.16 4.92 -1.91
CA LEU A 63 18.02 5.05 -3.09
C LEU A 63 19.40 5.64 -2.73
N LYS A 64 19.45 6.67 -1.88
CA LYS A 64 20.72 7.23 -1.41
C LYS A 64 21.54 6.23 -0.61
N SER A 65 20.90 5.44 0.26
CA SER A 65 21.58 4.40 1.02
C SER A 65 22.20 3.32 0.11
N MET A 66 21.70 3.19 -1.11
CA MET A 66 22.20 2.27 -2.14
C MET A 66 23.13 2.95 -3.16
N GLY A 67 23.62 4.17 -2.89
CA GLY A 67 24.64 4.84 -3.72
C GLY A 67 24.10 5.68 -4.88
N ALA A 68 22.78 5.79 -5.06
CA ALA A 68 22.20 6.66 -6.08
C ALA A 68 22.51 8.13 -5.78
N THR A 69 22.69 8.93 -6.84
CA THR A 69 22.61 10.38 -6.72
C THR A 69 21.14 10.78 -6.89
N VAL A 70 20.50 11.26 -5.84
CA VAL A 70 19.04 11.48 -5.86
C VAL A 70 18.71 12.95 -5.66
N LYS A 71 17.77 13.44 -6.47
CA LYS A 71 17.10 14.74 -6.25
C LYS A 71 15.61 14.53 -6.03
N ILE A 72 15.03 15.31 -5.13
CA ILE A 72 13.58 15.29 -4.84
C ILE A 72 13.04 16.70 -4.99
N SER A 73 11.87 16.86 -5.63
CA SER A 73 11.33 18.19 -5.95
C SER A 73 10.90 18.99 -4.71
N ARG A 74 10.59 18.32 -3.60
CA ARG A 74 10.22 18.92 -2.32
C ARG A 74 10.49 17.97 -1.15
N THR A 75 10.73 18.53 0.02
CA THR A 75 10.95 17.78 1.29
C THR A 75 9.98 18.19 2.39
N THR A 76 9.15 19.20 2.14
CA THR A 76 8.10 19.69 3.03
C THR A 76 6.77 19.72 2.30
N ASN A 77 5.69 19.99 3.04
CA ASN A 77 4.35 20.11 2.49
C ASN A 77 3.75 21.51 2.75
N THR A 78 4.27 22.49 2.02
CA THR A 78 3.81 23.89 2.05
C THR A 78 3.32 24.33 0.68
N THR A 79 2.55 25.41 0.60
CA THR A 79 2.13 25.99 -0.70
C THR A 79 3.32 26.36 -1.58
N ALA A 80 4.46 26.73 -0.97
CA ALA A 80 5.68 27.03 -1.73
C ALA A 80 6.33 25.78 -2.34
N ASP A 81 6.00 24.59 -1.83
CA ASP A 81 6.49 23.31 -2.34
C ASP A 81 5.68 22.79 -3.54
N ASP A 82 4.48 23.33 -3.81
CA ASP A 82 3.68 22.98 -4.99
C ASP A 82 4.21 23.70 -6.24
N LEU A 83 5.39 23.25 -6.69
CA LEU A 83 6.10 23.87 -7.78
C LEU A 83 5.32 23.72 -9.11
N PRO A 84 5.35 24.75 -9.99
CA PRO A 84 4.82 24.61 -11.34
C PRO A 84 5.47 23.42 -12.07
N LEU A 85 4.66 22.63 -12.77
CA LEU A 85 5.12 21.38 -13.41
C LEU A 85 6.31 21.59 -14.36
N SER A 86 6.37 22.72 -15.05
CA SER A 86 7.51 23.07 -15.92
C SER A 86 8.81 23.34 -15.15
N VAL A 87 8.73 23.80 -13.90
CA VAL A 87 9.89 23.99 -13.01
C VAL A 87 10.43 22.62 -12.60
N ILE A 88 9.54 21.68 -12.27
CA ILE A 88 9.92 20.29 -11.94
C ILE A 88 10.61 19.62 -13.13
N ASP A 89 10.05 19.73 -14.32
CA ASP A 89 10.66 19.19 -15.55
C ASP A 89 12.03 19.82 -15.81
N ALA A 90 12.14 21.15 -15.72
CA ALA A 90 13.39 21.87 -15.94
C ALA A 90 14.45 21.48 -14.90
N ASP A 91 14.06 21.26 -13.65
CA ASP A 91 14.96 20.86 -12.59
C ASP A 91 15.47 19.42 -12.77
N ALA A 92 14.60 18.50 -13.19
CA ALA A 92 14.98 17.14 -13.58
C ALA A 92 15.93 17.12 -14.78
N ASN A 93 15.66 17.97 -15.78
CA ASN A 93 16.52 18.13 -16.96
C ASN A 93 17.89 18.72 -16.60
N ASN A 94 17.95 19.73 -15.73
CA ASN A 94 19.19 20.36 -15.29
C ASN A 94 20.02 19.44 -14.38
N PHE A 95 19.35 18.61 -13.57
CA PHE A 95 19.98 17.52 -12.84
C PHE A 95 20.49 16.41 -13.77
N ASP A 96 19.99 16.41 -15.03
CA ASP A 96 20.31 15.45 -16.08
C ASP A 96 19.98 14.03 -15.60
N ALA A 97 18.81 13.85 -14.97
CA ALA A 97 18.41 12.58 -14.38
C ALA A 97 18.47 11.42 -15.40
N ASP A 98 18.94 10.24 -14.96
CA ASP A 98 18.87 9.01 -15.76
C ASP A 98 17.44 8.45 -15.78
N PHE A 99 16.67 8.74 -14.73
CA PHE A 99 15.26 8.42 -14.66
C PHE A 99 14.48 9.40 -13.78
N PHE A 100 13.28 9.77 -14.22
CA PHE A 100 12.34 10.61 -13.49
C PHE A 100 11.14 9.78 -13.00
N HIS A 101 10.74 9.95 -11.74
CA HIS A 101 9.52 9.33 -11.24
C HIS A 101 8.67 10.29 -10.41
N SER A 102 7.42 10.49 -10.83
CA SER A 102 6.41 11.23 -10.09
C SER A 102 5.46 10.29 -9.34
N ILE A 103 5.16 10.58 -8.09
CA ILE A 103 4.37 9.75 -7.17
C ILE A 103 3.04 10.45 -6.88
N HIS A 104 1.95 9.76 -7.16
CA HIS A 104 0.56 10.19 -6.97
C HIS A 104 -0.35 9.08 -6.42
N SER A 105 -1.56 9.46 -6.04
CA SER A 105 -2.68 8.56 -5.77
C SER A 105 -3.92 9.04 -6.52
N ASN A 106 -4.76 8.11 -6.95
CA ASN A 106 -5.86 8.42 -7.87
C ASN A 106 -7.14 8.80 -7.13
N GLY A 107 -8.05 9.46 -7.83
CA GLY A 107 -9.39 9.74 -7.35
C GLY A 107 -10.39 9.81 -8.50
N PHE A 108 -11.61 9.33 -8.27
CA PHE A 108 -12.71 9.44 -9.21
C PHE A 108 -14.08 9.57 -8.52
N GLN A 109 -14.70 8.44 -8.15
CA GLN A 109 -16.06 8.36 -7.59
C GLN A 109 -16.14 7.55 -6.28
N GLY A 110 -14.98 7.25 -5.68
CA GLY A 110 -14.86 6.48 -4.43
C GLY A 110 -15.21 4.99 -4.52
N ASN A 111 -15.36 4.45 -5.73
CA ASN A 111 -15.78 3.07 -5.98
C ASN A 111 -14.81 2.25 -6.84
N SER A 112 -13.58 2.76 -7.03
CA SER A 112 -12.52 2.14 -7.83
C SER A 112 -11.25 2.05 -7.00
N ASN A 113 -10.43 1.03 -7.22
CA ASN A 113 -9.12 0.93 -6.58
C ASN A 113 -8.14 0.08 -7.41
N TYR A 114 -7.73 0.58 -8.57
CA TYR A 114 -6.72 -0.05 -9.42
C TYR A 114 -5.42 0.76 -9.44
N THR A 115 -4.31 0.13 -9.79
CA THR A 115 -3.02 0.81 -9.99
C THR A 115 -2.86 1.20 -11.47
N VAL A 116 -2.40 2.42 -11.75
CA VAL A 116 -1.98 2.80 -13.11
C VAL A 116 -0.65 3.55 -13.10
N ILE A 117 0.26 3.14 -13.99
CA ILE A 117 1.53 3.83 -14.20
C ILE A 117 1.51 4.48 -15.58
N PHE A 118 1.59 5.80 -15.61
CA PHE A 118 1.64 6.60 -16.82
C PHE A 118 3.06 6.80 -17.32
N TYR A 119 3.19 6.91 -18.64
CA TYR A 119 4.37 7.41 -19.32
C TYR A 119 3.92 8.37 -20.42
N LYS A 120 4.83 9.26 -20.86
CA LYS A 120 4.51 10.19 -21.94
C LYS A 120 4.37 9.49 -23.29
N GLU A 121 3.25 9.71 -23.94
CA GLU A 121 2.96 9.24 -25.30
C GLU A 121 3.04 10.38 -26.32
N VAL A 122 3.64 10.09 -27.49
CA VAL A 122 3.69 10.98 -28.65
C VAL A 122 3.33 10.15 -29.89
N ASN A 123 2.33 10.60 -30.66
CA ASN A 123 1.87 9.93 -31.88
C ASN A 123 1.54 8.44 -31.69
N GLY A 124 0.88 8.08 -30.58
CA GLY A 124 0.47 6.71 -30.28
C GLY A 124 1.59 5.77 -29.81
N SER A 125 2.77 6.29 -29.49
CA SER A 125 3.92 5.52 -28.98
C SER A 125 4.55 6.22 -27.77
N ALA A 126 5.19 5.45 -26.89
CA ALA A 126 5.96 6.05 -25.79
C ALA A 126 7.07 6.95 -26.35
N GLN A 127 7.20 8.19 -25.84
CA GLN A 127 8.30 9.08 -26.23
C GLN A 127 9.66 8.42 -25.94
N PHE A 128 9.75 7.76 -24.78
CA PHE A 128 10.90 6.96 -24.38
C PHE A 128 10.43 5.50 -24.22
N PRO A 129 10.91 4.55 -25.05
CA PRO A 129 10.62 3.13 -24.88
C PRO A 129 10.92 2.60 -23.46
N GLN A 130 11.95 3.16 -22.84
CA GLN A 130 12.36 2.85 -21.47
C GLN A 130 11.30 3.23 -20.42
N ALA A 131 10.53 4.30 -20.65
CA ALA A 131 9.44 4.68 -19.76
C ALA A 131 8.29 3.66 -19.81
N LEU A 132 7.99 3.12 -21.00
CA LEU A 132 7.04 2.01 -21.15
C LEU A 132 7.57 0.72 -20.50
N GLN A 133 8.87 0.43 -20.62
CA GLN A 133 9.50 -0.70 -19.93
C GLN A 133 9.35 -0.57 -18.41
N MET A 134 9.74 0.57 -17.84
CA MET A 134 9.57 0.85 -16.40
C MET A 134 8.10 0.75 -15.99
N SER A 135 7.19 1.37 -16.74
CA SER A 135 5.76 1.37 -16.43
C SER A 135 5.20 -0.06 -16.33
N ASN A 136 5.63 -0.97 -17.21
CA ASN A 136 5.24 -2.38 -17.14
C ASN A 136 5.83 -3.14 -15.95
N ILE A 137 7.06 -2.82 -15.52
CA ILE A 137 7.67 -3.38 -14.31
C ILE A 137 6.93 -2.86 -13.07
N MET A 138 6.78 -1.55 -12.99
CA MET A 138 6.28 -0.85 -11.82
C MET A 138 4.80 -1.10 -11.55
N LYS A 139 3.96 -1.19 -12.59
CA LYS A 139 2.52 -1.48 -12.42
C LYS A 139 2.32 -2.78 -11.63
N THR A 140 3.15 -3.79 -11.88
CA THR A 140 3.03 -5.11 -11.26
C THR A 140 3.47 -5.06 -9.80
N LYS A 141 4.56 -4.37 -9.49
CA LYS A 141 5.11 -4.31 -8.12
C LYS A 141 4.23 -3.45 -7.21
N VAL A 142 3.77 -2.29 -7.69
CA VAL A 142 2.86 -1.42 -6.93
C VAL A 142 1.50 -2.09 -6.72
N TYR A 143 0.95 -2.73 -7.76
CA TYR A 143 -0.25 -3.56 -7.64
C TYR A 143 -0.14 -4.65 -6.57
N GLN A 144 0.99 -5.37 -6.55
CA GLN A 144 1.23 -6.41 -5.55
C GLN A 144 1.37 -5.85 -4.13
N ALA A 145 1.99 -4.68 -3.97
CA ALA A 145 2.15 -4.04 -2.67
C ALA A 145 0.82 -3.48 -2.14
N ASN A 146 0.08 -2.77 -2.96
CA ASN A 146 -1.18 -2.13 -2.54
C ASN A 146 -2.39 -3.08 -2.59
N ARG A 147 -2.24 -4.25 -3.25
CA ARG A 147 -3.31 -5.24 -3.45
C ARG A 147 -4.58 -4.63 -4.03
N THR A 148 -4.38 -3.75 -5.03
CA THR A 148 -5.45 -3.12 -5.81
C THR A 148 -6.17 -4.16 -6.69
N THR A 149 -7.28 -3.78 -7.32
CA THR A 149 -8.13 -4.72 -8.07
C THR A 149 -7.63 -5.03 -9.48
N ALA A 150 -6.85 -4.13 -10.08
CA ALA A 150 -6.25 -4.29 -11.40
C ALA A 150 -4.98 -3.43 -11.52
N SER A 151 -4.20 -3.65 -12.58
CA SER A 151 -3.01 -2.84 -12.87
C SER A 151 -2.84 -2.51 -14.35
N TYR A 152 -2.45 -1.28 -14.64
CA TYR A 152 -2.33 -0.78 -16.00
C TYR A 152 -1.02 -0.02 -16.23
N SER A 153 -0.46 -0.21 -17.43
CA SER A 153 0.54 0.68 -18.02
C SER A 153 -0.16 1.44 -19.13
N ARG A 154 -0.05 2.78 -19.14
CA ARG A 154 -0.80 3.65 -20.04
C ARG A 154 0.06 4.80 -20.56
N GLY A 155 -0.03 5.06 -21.86
CA GLY A 155 0.37 6.34 -22.41
C GLY A 155 -0.62 7.41 -21.96
N ASP A 156 -0.11 8.52 -21.45
CA ASP A 156 -0.93 9.60 -20.91
C ASP A 156 -1.88 10.19 -21.98
N TYR A 157 -1.42 10.42 -23.21
CA TYR A 157 -2.23 11.03 -24.26
C TYR A 157 -3.41 10.17 -24.67
N SER A 158 -3.21 8.90 -25.02
CA SER A 158 -4.31 8.01 -25.41
C SER A 158 -5.30 7.73 -24.28
N PHE A 159 -4.87 7.83 -23.02
CA PHE A 159 -5.75 7.59 -21.87
C PHE A 159 -6.49 8.85 -21.39
N LEU A 160 -5.81 10.00 -21.34
CA LEU A 160 -6.31 11.24 -20.76
C LEU A 160 -6.74 12.28 -21.81
N GLY A 161 -6.31 12.12 -23.07
CA GLY A 161 -6.47 13.11 -24.14
C GLY A 161 -5.44 14.23 -24.14
N PHE A 162 -4.46 14.19 -23.23
CA PHE A 162 -3.36 15.17 -23.13
C PHE A 162 -2.12 14.55 -22.49
N ASN A 163 -0.96 15.19 -22.65
CA ASN A 163 0.24 14.80 -21.91
C ASN A 163 0.27 15.43 -20.51
N LEU A 164 0.57 14.61 -19.50
CA LEU A 164 0.75 15.04 -18.12
C LEU A 164 1.86 16.09 -18.05
N GLY A 165 1.60 17.19 -17.34
CA GLY A 165 2.51 18.35 -17.33
C GLY A 165 3.90 18.00 -16.83
N VAL A 166 4.00 17.16 -15.80
CA VAL A 166 5.25 16.72 -15.15
C VAL A 166 6.05 15.68 -15.96
N LEU A 167 5.52 15.26 -17.11
CA LEU A 167 6.23 14.40 -18.06
C LEU A 167 6.48 15.13 -19.38
N ARG A 168 5.98 16.36 -19.53
CA ARG A 168 5.76 16.97 -20.84
C ARG A 168 7.06 17.40 -21.50
N THR A 169 8.01 17.91 -20.74
CA THR A 169 9.25 18.50 -21.25
C THR A 169 10.50 17.79 -20.74
N LEU A 170 10.34 16.59 -20.19
CA LEU A 170 11.45 15.74 -19.79
C LEU A 170 12.30 15.32 -21.00
N ASN A 171 13.62 15.42 -20.84
CA ASN A 171 14.63 14.97 -21.79
C ASN A 171 15.14 13.55 -21.50
N MET A 172 14.61 12.90 -20.46
CA MET A 172 14.91 11.53 -20.03
C MET A 172 13.63 10.70 -19.88
N PRO A 173 13.72 9.36 -19.79
CA PRO A 173 12.58 8.52 -19.47
C PRO A 173 11.98 8.88 -18.10
N GLY A 174 10.65 8.97 -18.05
CA GLY A 174 9.94 9.22 -16.80
C GLY A 174 8.56 8.57 -16.73
N THR A 175 8.13 8.27 -15.51
CA THR A 175 6.80 7.71 -15.22
C THR A 175 6.10 8.48 -14.11
N LEU A 176 4.76 8.42 -14.10
CA LEU A 176 3.93 8.87 -12.98
C LEU A 176 3.14 7.68 -12.46
N SER A 177 3.23 7.37 -11.17
CA SER A 177 2.42 6.32 -10.54
C SER A 177 1.17 6.89 -9.90
N GLU A 178 0.02 6.36 -10.28
CA GLU A 178 -1.21 6.40 -9.49
C GLU A 178 -1.32 5.06 -8.75
N GLY A 179 -0.81 5.02 -7.51
CA GLY A 179 -0.58 3.76 -6.81
C GLY A 179 -1.87 3.03 -6.43
N SER A 180 -2.85 3.77 -5.94
CA SER A 180 -4.17 3.30 -5.52
C SER A 180 -5.13 4.51 -5.43
N PHE A 181 -6.41 4.28 -5.13
CA PHE A 181 -7.42 5.34 -5.11
C PHE A 181 -7.64 5.89 -3.71
N HIS A 182 -7.32 7.18 -3.50
CA HIS A 182 -7.46 7.84 -2.21
C HIS A 182 -8.92 8.13 -1.84
N ASP A 183 -9.84 8.17 -2.79
CA ASP A 183 -11.27 8.39 -2.54
C ASP A 183 -12.05 7.10 -2.27
N TYR A 184 -11.42 5.93 -2.47
CA TYR A 184 -11.92 4.66 -2.00
C TYR A 184 -11.60 4.52 -0.49
N ILE A 185 -12.62 4.73 0.36
CA ILE A 185 -12.45 4.89 1.81
C ILE A 185 -11.59 3.82 2.50
N PRO A 186 -11.75 2.50 2.22
CA PRO A 186 -10.87 1.49 2.80
C PRO A 186 -9.39 1.70 2.47
N GLU A 187 -9.07 2.12 1.24
CA GLU A 187 -7.71 2.43 0.83
C GLU A 187 -7.23 3.76 1.40
N SER A 188 -8.10 4.77 1.51
CA SER A 188 -7.76 6.04 2.15
C SER A 188 -7.26 5.83 3.58
N TRP A 189 -7.91 4.96 4.36
CA TRP A 189 -7.43 4.60 5.70
C TRP A 189 -6.05 3.95 5.68
N ARG A 190 -5.80 3.01 4.74
CA ARG A 190 -4.45 2.41 4.58
C ARG A 190 -3.42 3.46 4.21
N LEU A 191 -3.76 4.38 3.33
CA LEU A 191 -2.93 5.51 2.95
C LEU A 191 -2.75 6.53 4.07
N MET A 192 -3.42 6.43 5.23
CA MET A 192 -3.07 7.20 6.43
C MET A 192 -1.91 6.58 7.22
N ASN A 193 -1.56 5.32 6.97
CA ASN A 193 -0.50 4.61 7.67
C ASN A 193 0.87 4.85 7.01
N SER A 194 1.82 5.39 7.78
CA SER A 194 3.19 5.66 7.31
C SER A 194 3.92 4.40 6.80
N SER A 195 3.70 3.24 7.44
CA SER A 195 4.34 1.99 7.00
C SER A 195 3.74 1.44 5.71
N TYR A 196 2.45 1.67 5.46
CA TYR A 196 1.81 1.35 4.18
C TYR A 196 2.36 2.25 3.05
N ARG A 197 2.58 3.53 3.32
CA ARG A 197 3.26 4.44 2.38
C ARG A 197 4.71 4.00 2.11
N LYS A 198 5.45 3.63 3.15
CA LYS A 198 6.80 3.05 3.02
C LYS A 198 6.78 1.77 2.19
N HIS A 199 5.74 0.96 2.33
CA HIS A 199 5.59 -0.29 1.58
C HIS A 199 5.42 -0.06 0.07
N GLU A 200 4.67 0.97 -0.33
CA GLU A 200 4.59 1.40 -1.73
C GLU A 200 5.95 1.93 -2.24
N ALA A 201 6.68 2.71 -1.41
CA ALA A 201 8.03 3.15 -1.75
C ALA A 201 9.00 1.97 -1.99
N TRP A 202 8.88 0.89 -1.22
CA TRP A 202 9.62 -0.36 -1.46
C TRP A 202 9.27 -0.99 -2.81
N ALA A 203 8.01 -0.93 -3.24
CA ALA A 203 7.59 -1.42 -4.54
C ALA A 203 8.19 -0.60 -5.68
N ILE A 204 8.23 0.74 -5.53
CA ILE A 204 8.89 1.64 -6.48
C ILE A 204 10.39 1.37 -6.55
N LEU A 205 11.07 1.23 -5.40
CA LEU A 205 12.49 0.89 -5.35
C LEU A 205 12.79 -0.44 -6.07
N ARG A 206 12.01 -1.50 -5.79
CA ARG A 206 12.15 -2.79 -6.47
C ARG A 206 11.90 -2.68 -7.99
N SER A 207 11.12 -1.69 -8.42
CA SER A 207 10.91 -1.42 -9.85
C SER A 207 12.17 -0.82 -10.48
N LEU A 208 12.80 0.12 -9.80
CA LEU A 208 14.06 0.74 -10.21
C LEU A 208 15.20 -0.30 -10.25
N VAL A 209 15.31 -1.15 -9.23
CA VAL A 209 16.28 -2.26 -9.19
C VAL A 209 16.15 -3.16 -10.42
N ASP A 210 14.94 -3.62 -10.72
CA ASP A 210 14.69 -4.47 -11.89
C ASP A 210 14.96 -3.74 -13.21
N TYR A 211 14.57 -2.46 -13.32
CA TYR A 211 14.73 -1.66 -14.53
C TYR A 211 16.20 -1.41 -14.87
N PHE A 212 17.03 -1.08 -13.88
CA PHE A 212 18.47 -0.88 -14.07
C PHE A 212 19.26 -2.19 -14.11
N GLY A 213 18.60 -3.34 -14.01
CA GLY A 213 19.25 -4.65 -14.05
C GLY A 213 20.17 -4.91 -12.85
N LEU A 214 19.89 -4.27 -11.71
CA LEU A 214 20.65 -4.44 -10.47
C LEU A 214 20.23 -5.73 -9.77
N ALA A 215 21.08 -6.23 -8.87
CA ALA A 215 20.74 -7.43 -8.12
C ALA A 215 19.49 -7.19 -7.23
N PRO A 216 18.55 -8.14 -7.19
CA PRO A 216 17.38 -8.03 -6.31
C PRO A 216 17.80 -8.08 -4.84
N SER A 217 16.99 -7.48 -3.97
CA SER A 217 17.28 -7.52 -2.53
C SER A 217 17.15 -8.95 -2.03
N THR A 218 18.12 -9.43 -1.26
CA THR A 218 17.97 -10.74 -0.61
C THR A 218 16.94 -10.70 0.52
N LYS A 219 16.57 -9.50 1.00
CA LYS A 219 15.64 -9.31 2.12
C LYS A 219 14.18 -9.26 1.66
N GLY A 220 13.30 -9.75 2.51
CA GLY A 220 11.86 -9.78 2.32
C GLY A 220 11.10 -8.81 3.24
N ILE A 221 9.80 -8.71 3.00
CA ILE A 221 8.84 -7.97 3.83
C ILE A 221 7.76 -8.94 4.32
N VAL A 222 7.33 -8.78 5.56
CA VAL A 222 6.10 -9.36 6.11
C VAL A 222 5.12 -8.22 6.36
N ALA A 223 3.91 -8.36 5.87
CA ALA A 223 2.86 -7.37 6.08
C ALA A 223 1.48 -8.03 6.17
N GLY A 224 0.48 -7.31 6.63
CA GLY A 224 -0.89 -7.80 6.63
C GLY A 224 -1.86 -6.78 7.18
N ILE A 225 -3.14 -7.09 7.07
CA ILE A 225 -4.23 -6.30 7.64
C ILE A 225 -4.99 -7.15 8.65
N LEU A 226 -5.19 -6.59 9.84
CA LEU A 226 -5.87 -7.18 10.98
C LEU A 226 -7.29 -6.63 11.06
N ARG A 227 -8.27 -7.52 11.13
CA ARG A 227 -9.69 -7.15 11.10
C ARG A 227 -10.49 -7.88 12.16
N ASN A 228 -11.56 -7.24 12.61
CA ASN A 228 -12.57 -7.86 13.44
C ASN A 228 -13.53 -8.66 12.53
N PRO A 229 -13.63 -9.99 12.68
CA PRO A 229 -14.51 -10.81 11.81
C PRO A 229 -15.99 -10.52 12.03
N LEU A 230 -16.33 -9.94 13.18
CA LEU A 230 -17.69 -9.78 13.66
C LEU A 230 -18.23 -8.36 13.47
N GLU A 231 -17.38 -7.37 13.20
CA GLU A 231 -17.78 -5.98 12.91
C GLU A 231 -17.60 -5.63 11.44
N THR A 232 -18.54 -4.83 10.93
CA THR A 232 -18.50 -4.33 9.56
C THR A 232 -18.38 -2.81 9.56
N VAL A 233 -18.02 -2.27 8.40
CA VAL A 233 -17.92 -0.83 8.14
C VAL A 233 -19.21 -0.30 7.52
N ASP A 234 -19.42 1.01 7.63
CA ASP A 234 -20.59 1.73 7.10
C ASP A 234 -20.32 2.48 5.78
N TYR A 235 -19.06 2.52 5.34
CA TYR A 235 -18.65 3.07 4.04
C TYR A 235 -18.66 2.02 2.92
N PHE A 236 -18.65 2.50 1.67
CA PHE A 236 -18.56 1.63 0.49
C PHE A 236 -17.28 0.79 0.49
N TYR A 237 -17.39 -0.46 0.07
CA TYR A 237 -16.28 -1.38 -0.13
C TYR A 237 -16.49 -2.19 -1.42
N LEU A 238 -15.38 -2.62 -2.04
CA LEU A 238 -15.42 -3.43 -3.25
C LEU A 238 -15.79 -4.88 -2.91
N SER A 239 -16.73 -5.44 -3.68
CA SER A 239 -17.12 -6.85 -3.55
C SER A 239 -15.93 -7.77 -3.81
N GLY A 240 -15.86 -8.89 -3.08
CA GLY A 240 -14.74 -9.84 -3.16
C GLY A 240 -13.49 -9.43 -2.39
N THR A 241 -13.54 -8.31 -1.66
CA THR A 241 -12.48 -7.90 -0.72
C THR A 241 -12.91 -8.10 0.73
N ASP A 242 -11.94 -8.14 1.64
CA ASP A 242 -12.19 -8.14 3.08
C ASP A 242 -12.48 -6.74 3.65
N ASP A 243 -12.64 -5.72 2.80
CA ASP A 243 -12.84 -4.32 3.24
C ASP A 243 -14.22 -4.06 3.85
N SER A 244 -15.11 -5.05 3.79
CA SER A 244 -16.36 -5.04 4.57
C SER A 244 -16.15 -5.18 6.07
N LYS A 245 -15.01 -5.75 6.50
CA LYS A 245 -14.70 -6.05 7.90
C LYS A 245 -13.90 -4.92 8.52
N LYS A 246 -14.27 -4.56 9.75
CA LYS A 246 -13.66 -3.42 10.45
C LYS A 246 -12.18 -3.71 10.79
N PRO A 247 -11.24 -2.86 10.38
CA PRO A 247 -9.84 -2.99 10.79
C PRO A 247 -9.64 -2.76 12.29
N ILE A 248 -8.58 -3.36 12.85
CA ILE A 248 -8.26 -3.28 14.29
C ILE A 248 -7.14 -2.26 14.50
N ASN A 249 -7.39 -1.26 15.35
CA ASN A 249 -6.43 -0.23 15.71
C ASN A 249 -5.56 -0.65 16.91
N ASN A 250 -4.47 0.09 17.14
CA ASN A 250 -3.62 -0.03 18.33
C ASN A 250 -3.13 -1.47 18.57
N THR A 251 -2.85 -2.21 17.49
CA THR A 251 -2.36 -3.58 17.55
C THR A 251 -0.88 -3.58 17.95
N VAL A 252 -0.44 -4.62 18.64
CA VAL A 252 0.97 -4.92 18.84
C VAL A 252 1.26 -6.21 18.11
N VAL A 253 2.13 -6.14 17.10
CA VAL A 253 2.60 -7.32 16.37
C VAL A 253 4.05 -7.55 16.74
N THR A 254 4.36 -8.73 17.27
CA THR A 254 5.73 -9.11 17.65
C THR A 254 6.26 -10.19 16.70
N LEU A 255 7.39 -9.92 16.07
CA LEU A 255 8.13 -10.84 15.21
C LEU A 255 9.21 -11.57 16.01
N LEU A 256 9.12 -12.90 16.03
CA LEU A 256 10.08 -13.80 16.65
C LEU A 256 10.99 -14.46 15.59
N PRO A 257 12.26 -14.78 15.91
CA PRO A 257 12.84 -14.85 17.26
C PRO A 257 13.41 -13.54 17.81
N ASP A 258 13.53 -12.50 17.00
CA ASP A 258 14.27 -11.28 17.37
C ASP A 258 13.48 -10.33 18.31
N HIS A 259 12.23 -10.68 18.63
CA HIS A 259 11.33 -9.88 19.47
C HIS A 259 11.13 -8.44 18.95
N ILE A 260 11.15 -8.25 17.63
CA ILE A 260 10.92 -6.95 16.99
C ILE A 260 9.42 -6.65 17.05
N GLN A 261 9.06 -5.48 17.56
CA GLN A 261 7.66 -5.07 17.70
C GLN A 261 7.28 -4.02 16.66
N PHE A 262 6.09 -4.18 16.10
CA PHE A 262 5.38 -3.18 15.33
C PHE A 262 4.16 -2.73 16.12
N PHE A 263 3.99 -1.42 16.26
CA PHE A 263 2.85 -0.80 16.93
C PHE A 263 1.91 -0.23 15.85
N GLY A 264 0.72 -0.80 15.74
CA GLY A 264 -0.34 -0.29 14.87
C GLY A 264 -0.86 1.05 15.37
N ASP A 265 -1.27 1.90 14.43
CA ASP A 265 -1.83 3.21 14.71
C ASP A 265 -3.34 3.17 15.02
N ASP A 266 -3.92 4.35 15.20
CA ASP A 266 -5.35 4.57 15.45
C ASP A 266 -6.13 5.02 14.20
N LYS A 267 -5.60 4.76 12.99
CA LYS A 267 -6.13 5.31 11.72
C LYS A 267 -7.01 4.34 10.93
N ASN A 268 -7.66 3.38 11.60
CA ASN A 268 -8.65 2.48 11.00
C ASN A 268 -8.15 1.67 9.79
N ASN A 269 -6.86 1.34 9.72
CA ASN A 269 -6.27 0.55 8.63
C ASN A 269 -5.92 -0.88 9.02
N GLY A 270 -5.61 -1.14 10.29
CA GLY A 270 -5.19 -2.46 10.79
C GLY A 270 -3.92 -3.02 10.16
N PHE A 271 -3.13 -2.18 9.48
CA PHE A 271 -1.93 -2.59 8.76
C PHE A 271 -0.76 -2.79 9.70
N TYR A 272 -0.01 -3.87 9.50
CA TYR A 272 1.28 -4.09 10.13
C TYR A 272 2.34 -4.45 9.10
N PHE A 273 3.60 -4.18 9.45
CA PHE A 273 4.70 -4.21 8.50
C PHE A 273 6.06 -4.44 9.17
N PHE A 274 6.83 -5.38 8.63
CA PHE A 274 8.24 -5.59 8.94
C PHE A 274 9.01 -5.70 7.63
N ASP A 275 9.96 -4.79 7.40
CA ASP A 275 10.83 -4.82 6.24
C ASP A 275 12.25 -5.28 6.57
N SER A 276 13.02 -5.46 5.50
CA SER A 276 14.45 -5.76 5.59
C SER A 276 14.76 -7.06 6.33
N LEU A 277 13.85 -8.03 6.30
CA LEU A 277 13.97 -9.33 6.95
C LEU A 277 14.80 -10.30 6.11
N ALA A 278 15.64 -11.11 6.74
CA ALA A 278 16.31 -12.21 6.05
C ALA A 278 15.26 -13.26 5.61
N PRO A 279 15.48 -13.99 4.50
CA PRO A 279 14.61 -15.11 4.15
C PRO A 279 14.65 -16.20 5.23
N GLY A 280 13.50 -16.77 5.56
CA GLY A 280 13.40 -17.78 6.61
C GLY A 280 12.01 -17.91 7.21
N ASN A 281 11.91 -18.75 8.23
CA ASN A 281 10.67 -18.94 8.98
C ASN A 281 10.71 -18.12 10.26
N TYR A 282 9.63 -17.39 10.50
CA TYR A 282 9.43 -16.56 11.67
C TYR A 282 8.10 -16.92 12.33
N LYS A 283 7.82 -16.33 13.47
CA LYS A 283 6.53 -16.40 14.14
C LYS A 283 6.05 -14.99 14.45
N LEU A 284 4.78 -14.73 14.21
CA LEU A 284 4.10 -13.52 14.65
C LEU A 284 3.25 -13.82 15.88
N ILE A 285 3.26 -12.89 16.82
CA ILE A 285 2.29 -12.80 17.91
C ILE A 285 1.54 -11.49 17.71
N ILE A 286 0.22 -11.55 17.66
CA ILE A 286 -0.65 -10.40 17.45
C ILE A 286 -1.49 -10.19 18.69
N GLU A 287 -1.44 -9.00 19.24
CA GLU A 287 -2.16 -8.59 20.44
C GLU A 287 -2.94 -7.31 20.14
N ALA A 288 -4.16 -7.23 20.65
CA ALA A 288 -5.01 -6.04 20.53
C ALA A 288 -6.01 -6.02 21.69
N GLU A 289 -6.45 -4.83 22.09
CA GLU A 289 -7.43 -4.67 23.17
C GLU A 289 -8.74 -5.40 22.83
N ASN A 290 -9.28 -6.17 23.77
CA ASN A 290 -10.50 -6.97 23.63
C ASN A 290 -10.41 -8.15 22.65
N PHE A 291 -9.21 -8.51 22.18
CA PHE A 291 -8.97 -9.69 21.36
C PHE A 291 -8.06 -10.69 22.08
N LEU A 292 -8.28 -11.99 21.82
CA LEU A 292 -7.35 -13.03 22.23
C LEU A 292 -6.05 -12.90 21.43
N PRO A 293 -4.87 -13.11 22.04
CA PRO A 293 -3.62 -13.14 21.29
C PRO A 293 -3.64 -14.22 20.21
N ASP A 294 -3.27 -13.87 18.98
CA ASP A 294 -3.13 -14.81 17.86
C ASP A 294 -1.64 -15.05 17.56
N THR A 295 -1.22 -16.31 17.48
CA THR A 295 0.18 -16.69 17.26
C THR A 295 0.29 -17.69 16.12
N PHE A 296 1.07 -17.36 15.09
CA PHE A 296 1.22 -18.23 13.91
C PHE A 296 2.59 -18.09 13.24
N ASN A 297 2.96 -19.12 12.48
CA ASN A 297 4.19 -19.14 11.71
C ASN A 297 4.03 -18.37 10.40
N VAL A 298 5.09 -17.67 9.98
CA VAL A 298 5.19 -16.97 8.70
C VAL A 298 6.50 -17.34 8.01
N SER A 299 6.51 -17.26 6.69
CA SER A 299 7.70 -17.47 5.86
C SER A 299 8.03 -16.17 5.15
N VAL A 300 9.32 -15.87 5.11
CA VAL A 300 9.87 -14.71 4.43
C VAL A 300 10.64 -15.19 3.21
N GLU A 301 10.15 -14.80 2.05
CA GLU A 301 10.90 -14.85 0.80
C GLU A 301 11.55 -13.49 0.50
N GLY A 302 12.77 -13.52 -0.04
CA GLY A 302 13.52 -12.34 -0.46
C GLY A 302 12.90 -11.60 -1.65
N ASN A 303 13.21 -10.32 -1.78
CA ASN A 303 12.75 -9.41 -2.85
C ASN A 303 11.23 -9.29 -3.03
N ARG A 304 10.43 -9.70 -2.05
CA ARG A 304 8.97 -9.63 -2.14
C ARG A 304 8.31 -9.32 -0.80
N THR A 305 7.00 -9.16 -0.85
CA THR A 305 6.13 -9.02 0.32
C THR A 305 5.38 -10.33 0.53
N ASN A 306 5.37 -10.81 1.76
CA ASN A 306 4.66 -12.01 2.19
C ASN A 306 3.51 -11.54 3.08
N PHE A 307 2.28 -11.66 2.57
CA PHE A 307 1.10 -11.15 3.27
C PHE A 307 0.46 -12.19 4.19
N TYR A 308 0.14 -11.78 5.41
CA TYR A 308 -0.54 -12.60 6.40
C TYR A 308 -1.67 -11.81 7.07
N ASP A 309 -2.79 -11.63 6.36
CA ASP A 309 -3.99 -11.05 6.94
C ASP A 309 -4.60 -11.97 8.01
N ARG A 310 -5.26 -11.37 9.00
CA ARG A 310 -5.92 -12.12 10.08
C ARG A 310 -7.24 -11.49 10.51
N TYR A 311 -8.15 -12.38 10.89
CA TYR A 311 -9.31 -12.05 11.68
C TYR A 311 -9.00 -12.40 13.14
N LEU A 312 -8.99 -11.42 14.04
CA LEU A 312 -8.72 -11.68 15.44
C LEU A 312 -9.99 -12.10 16.18
N GLU A 313 -9.86 -13.09 17.04
CA GLU A 313 -10.95 -13.58 17.89
C GLU A 313 -11.13 -12.64 19.07
N LEU A 314 -12.38 -12.24 19.34
CA LEU A 314 -12.71 -11.39 20.49
C LEU A 314 -12.57 -12.19 21.78
N VAL A 315 -12.12 -11.53 22.86
CA VAL A 315 -12.19 -12.10 24.20
C VAL A 315 -13.67 -12.36 24.53
N PRO A 316 -14.05 -13.60 24.93
CA PRO A 316 -15.42 -13.89 25.30
C PRO A 316 -15.90 -13.00 26.45
N ASN A 317 -17.03 -12.31 26.26
CA ASN A 317 -17.72 -11.65 27.36
C ASN A 317 -18.58 -12.69 28.09
N LEU A 318 -18.15 -13.08 29.28
CA LEU A 318 -18.82 -14.09 30.12
C LEU A 318 -19.83 -13.50 31.11
N ASN A 319 -20.12 -12.19 31.02
CA ASN A 319 -21.14 -11.57 31.86
C ASN A 319 -22.53 -12.08 31.46
N THR A 320 -23.45 -12.13 32.43
CA THR A 320 -24.84 -12.47 32.15
C THR A 320 -25.47 -11.37 31.27
N PRO A 321 -26.03 -11.72 30.10
CA PRO A 321 -26.67 -10.75 29.23
C PRO A 321 -27.94 -10.16 29.86
N THR A 322 -28.10 -8.85 29.74
CA THR A 322 -29.32 -8.13 30.10
C THR A 322 -30.08 -7.74 28.84
N VAL A 323 -31.39 -7.96 28.82
CA VAL A 323 -32.24 -7.45 27.74
C VAL A 323 -32.35 -5.94 27.86
N THR A 324 -31.88 -5.22 26.84
CA THR A 324 -31.95 -3.75 26.78
C THR A 324 -33.24 -3.27 26.14
N SER A 325 -33.79 -4.05 25.20
CA SER A 325 -35.09 -3.79 24.58
C SER A 325 -35.65 -5.04 23.92
N SER A 326 -36.97 -5.07 23.72
CA SER A 326 -37.66 -6.07 22.91
C SER A 326 -38.66 -5.39 21.98
N SER A 327 -38.87 -5.98 20.81
CA SER A 327 -39.96 -5.65 19.91
C SER A 327 -40.63 -6.95 19.46
N PRO A 328 -41.95 -7.12 19.63
CA PRO A 328 -42.86 -6.23 20.36
C PRO A 328 -42.44 -6.02 21.81
N GLY A 329 -42.79 -4.87 22.37
CA GLY A 329 -42.52 -4.53 23.76
C GLY A 329 -43.25 -5.48 24.71
N ASN A 330 -42.71 -5.68 25.91
CA ASN A 330 -43.36 -6.50 26.92
C ASN A 330 -44.76 -5.93 27.26
N GLY A 331 -45.81 -6.73 27.03
CA GLY A 331 -47.19 -6.31 27.24
C GLY A 331 -47.81 -5.46 26.12
N GLU A 332 -47.12 -5.29 24.98
CA GLU A 332 -47.65 -4.54 23.84
C GLU A 332 -48.90 -5.22 23.25
N GLN A 333 -49.96 -4.43 23.04
CA GLN A 333 -51.24 -4.90 22.48
C GLN A 333 -51.38 -4.49 21.00
N ASN A 334 -52.31 -5.14 20.29
CA ASN A 334 -52.60 -4.86 18.87
C ASN A 334 -51.42 -5.09 17.92
N VAL A 335 -50.51 -5.99 18.29
CA VAL A 335 -49.35 -6.37 17.47
C VAL A 335 -49.78 -7.30 16.34
N SER A 336 -49.23 -7.07 15.13
CA SER A 336 -49.40 -7.99 14.00
C SER A 336 -48.85 -9.38 14.31
N LEU A 337 -49.60 -10.43 13.96
CA LEU A 337 -49.16 -11.83 14.06
C LEU A 337 -47.98 -12.17 13.12
N LYS A 338 -47.61 -11.26 12.22
CA LYS A 338 -46.45 -11.41 11.33
C LYS A 338 -45.21 -10.64 11.82
N SER A 339 -45.31 -9.91 12.93
CA SER A 339 -44.19 -9.15 13.47
C SER A 339 -43.06 -10.09 13.90
N ALA A 340 -41.83 -9.74 13.52
CA ALA A 340 -40.65 -10.44 14.01
C ALA A 340 -40.42 -10.12 15.49
N ILE A 341 -40.13 -11.15 16.29
CA ILE A 341 -39.67 -10.95 17.67
C ILE A 341 -38.17 -10.61 17.62
N THR A 342 -37.83 -9.43 18.11
CA THR A 342 -36.46 -8.93 18.22
C THR A 342 -36.17 -8.66 19.70
N ILE A 343 -35.09 -9.25 20.20
CA ILE A 343 -34.58 -9.02 21.56
C ILE A 343 -33.17 -8.49 21.42
N ASN A 344 -32.92 -7.33 22.00
CA ASN A 344 -31.59 -6.72 22.04
C ASN A 344 -31.00 -6.92 23.43
N PHE A 345 -29.72 -7.26 23.46
CA PHE A 345 -28.94 -7.47 24.68
C PHE A 345 -27.90 -6.36 24.84
N ASP A 346 -27.47 -6.13 26.07
CA ASP A 346 -26.36 -5.23 26.43
C ASP A 346 -24.99 -5.77 26.00
N ILE A 347 -24.90 -7.08 25.74
CA ILE A 347 -23.71 -7.76 25.24
C ILE A 347 -23.99 -8.46 23.92
N ARG A 348 -22.91 -8.72 23.17
CA ARG A 348 -23.00 -9.47 21.92
C ARG A 348 -23.26 -10.95 22.20
N MET A 349 -24.32 -11.47 21.59
CA MET A 349 -24.74 -12.87 21.74
C MET A 349 -24.33 -13.71 20.52
N ASP A 350 -24.05 -15.01 20.73
CA ASP A 350 -23.99 -15.97 19.63
C ASP A 350 -25.38 -16.12 19.01
N ARG A 351 -25.55 -15.59 17.80
CA ARG A 351 -26.87 -15.52 17.14
C ARG A 351 -27.49 -16.90 16.94
N THR A 352 -26.70 -17.92 16.64
CA THR A 352 -27.21 -19.26 16.34
C THR A 352 -27.72 -19.91 17.61
N SER A 353 -26.90 -19.92 18.66
CA SER A 353 -27.24 -20.43 19.98
C SER A 353 -28.44 -19.69 20.56
N THR A 354 -28.47 -18.35 20.49
CA THR A 354 -29.57 -17.55 21.06
C THR A 354 -30.88 -17.70 20.30
N ARG A 355 -30.87 -17.99 19.00
CA ARG A 355 -32.10 -18.25 18.23
C ARG A 355 -32.65 -19.67 18.43
N ASN A 356 -31.81 -20.59 18.89
CA ASN A 356 -32.17 -21.99 19.14
C ASN A 356 -32.58 -22.25 20.60
N ALA A 357 -32.23 -21.34 21.51
CA ALA A 357 -32.70 -21.32 22.90
C ALA A 357 -34.12 -20.77 22.97
#